data_AF-A0A9N9YHL6-F1
#
_entry.id   AF-A0A9N9YHL6-F1
#
_cell.length_a   1.000
_cell.length_b   1.000
_cell.length_c   1.000
_cell.angle_alpha   90.00
_cell.angle_beta   90.00
_cell.angle_gamma   90.00
#
_symmetry.space_group_name_H-M   'P 1'
#
loop_
_entity.id
_entity.type
_entity.pdbx_description
1 polymer ?
#
loop_
_entity_poly.entity_id
_entity_poly.type
_entity_poly.pdbx_seq_one_letter_code
_entity_poly.pdbx_strand_id
1 'polypeptide(L)'
;MADIFTQHRPLIKRLYQEERKSLKQLKEILESEYQFPESSLSVYETRLRDLLGVRKKLKREDWSIIYQHYLNRNKRSSALYLDGVKIPWKKAWKEIRRSGARKATVGEFMD
;
A
#
# COMPACT_ATOMS: atom_id res chain seq x y z
N MET A 1 1.73 21.61 -15.72
CA MET A 1 2.07 21.99 -14.33
C MET A 1 2.02 20.73 -13.49
N ALA A 2 3.09 20.40 -12.75
CA ALA A 2 3.06 19.28 -11.82
C ALA A 2 2.18 19.65 -10.62
N ASP A 3 1.22 18.79 -10.27
CA ASP A 3 0.34 18.96 -9.12
C ASP A 3 1.16 19.03 -7.81
N ILE A 4 0.72 19.83 -6.82
CA ILE A 4 1.45 20.07 -5.56
C ILE A 4 1.78 18.77 -4.81
N PHE A 5 0.92 17.74 -4.94
CA PHE A 5 1.16 16.42 -4.37
C PHE A 5 2.34 15.71 -5.05
N THR A 6 2.45 15.83 -6.38
CA THR A 6 3.55 15.22 -7.14
C THR A 6 4.88 15.89 -6.81
N GLN A 7 4.88 17.22 -6.66
CA GLN A 7 6.07 17.99 -6.26
C GLN A 7 6.58 17.57 -4.88
N HIS A 8 5.68 17.32 -3.92
CA HIS A 8 6.03 16.92 -2.56
C HIS A 8 5.99 15.39 -2.33
N ARG A 9 6.01 14.58 -3.40
CA ARG A 9 5.96 13.11 -3.30
C ARG A 9 7.01 12.53 -2.34
N PRO A 10 8.28 12.96 -2.35
CA PRO A 10 9.29 12.43 -1.41
C PRO A 10 8.94 12.70 0.06
N LEU A 11 8.49 13.92 0.37
CA LEU A 11 8.06 14.31 1.71
C LEU A 11 6.85 13.47 2.17
N ILE A 12 5.84 13.39 1.32
CA ILE A 12 4.62 12.62 1.59
C ILE A 12 4.96 11.14 1.85
N LYS A 13 5.85 10.57 1.04
CA LYS A 13 6.29 9.18 1.19
C LYS A 13 6.95 8.97 2.56
N ARG A 14 7.88 9.84 2.94
CA ARG A 14 8.57 9.79 4.25
C ARG A 14 7.58 9.87 5.40
N LEU A 15 6.75 10.93 5.46
CA LEU A 15 5.79 11.15 6.54
C LEU A 15 4.80 9.99 6.66
N TYR A 16 4.23 9.56 5.53
CA TYR A 16 3.15 8.59 5.53
C TYR A 16 3.62 7.15 5.72
N GLN A 17 4.77 6.77 5.14
CA GLN A 17 5.24 5.38 5.13
C GLN A 17 6.32 5.10 6.16
N GLU A 18 7.36 5.91 6.20
CA GLU A 18 8.53 5.71 7.06
C GLU A 18 8.19 6.12 8.49
N GLU A 19 7.64 7.33 8.67
CA GLU A 19 7.25 7.86 9.99
C GLU A 19 5.87 7.38 10.45
N ARG A 20 5.16 6.63 9.59
CA ARG A 20 3.85 6.01 9.88
C ARG A 20 2.75 7.01 10.31
N LYS A 21 2.90 8.31 10.04
CA LYS A 21 1.91 9.36 10.37
C LYS A 21 0.54 9.00 9.82
N SER A 22 -0.53 9.16 10.60
CA SER A 22 -1.89 8.89 10.14
C SER A 22 -2.28 9.81 8.97
N LEU A 23 -3.33 9.47 8.23
CA LEU A 23 -3.81 10.33 7.14
C LEU A 23 -4.20 11.73 7.65
N LYS A 24 -4.78 11.79 8.86
CA LYS A 24 -5.14 13.04 9.53
C LYS A 24 -3.90 13.87 9.88
N GLN A 25 -2.90 13.25 10.48
CA GLN A 25 -1.63 13.93 10.80
C GLN A 25 -0.90 14.41 9.55
N LEU A 26 -0.88 13.60 8.49
CA LEU A 26 -0.28 13.99 7.22
C LEU A 26 -0.99 15.22 6.63
N LYS A 27 -2.33 15.22 6.61
CA LYS A 27 -3.13 16.37 6.17
C LYS A 27 -2.77 17.62 6.97
N GLU A 28 -2.81 17.54 8.30
CA GLU A 28 -2.51 18.67 9.19
C GLU A 28 -1.13 19.25 8.91
N ILE A 29 -0.10 18.41 8.77
CA ILE A 29 1.28 18.84 8.45
C ILE A 29 1.33 19.51 7.07
N LEU A 30 0.73 18.89 6.05
CA LEU A 30 0.78 19.41 4.67
C LEU A 30 0.06 20.74 4.52
N GLU A 31 -1.08 20.92 5.17
CA GLU A 31 -1.85 22.17 5.13
C GLU A 31 -1.19 23.28 5.95
N SER A 32 -0.66 22.96 7.13
CA SER A 32 -0.07 23.96 8.03
C SER A 32 1.35 24.39 7.65
N GLU A 33 2.22 23.44 7.27
CA GLU A 33 3.64 23.71 7.04
C GLU A 33 3.97 23.89 5.54
N TYR A 34 3.21 23.26 4.65
CA TYR A 34 3.53 23.18 3.21
C TYR A 34 2.49 23.83 2.29
N GLN A 35 1.57 24.62 2.87
CA GLN A 35 0.55 25.41 2.15
C GLN A 35 -0.33 24.58 1.21
N PHE A 36 -0.58 23.31 1.54
CA PHE A 36 -1.54 22.51 0.78
C PHE A 36 -2.96 23.10 0.93
N PRO A 37 -3.79 23.01 -0.12
CA PRO A 37 -5.18 23.46 -0.03
C PRO A 37 -5.93 22.63 1.02
N GLU A 38 -6.76 23.31 1.82
CA GLU A 38 -7.62 22.63 2.79
C GLU A 38 -8.60 21.73 2.05
N SER A 39 -8.56 20.43 2.31
CA SER A 39 -9.33 19.44 1.56
C SER A 39 -9.78 18.29 2.44
N SER A 40 -10.82 17.56 2.04
CA SER A 40 -11.29 16.43 2.83
C SER A 40 -10.25 15.30 2.91
N LEU A 41 -10.30 14.50 3.97
CA LEU A 41 -9.43 13.32 4.10
C LEU A 41 -9.58 12.35 2.92
N SER A 42 -10.78 12.24 2.34
CA SER A 42 -11.06 11.39 1.18
C SER A 42 -10.30 11.87 -0.07
N VAL A 43 -10.17 13.19 -0.27
CA VAL A 43 -9.38 13.77 -1.35
C VAL A 43 -7.90 13.41 -1.15
N TYR A 44 -7.37 13.60 0.06
CA TYR A 44 -6.00 13.19 0.38
C TYR A 44 -5.78 11.69 0.14
N GLU A 45 -6.69 10.83 0.61
CA GLU A 45 -6.59 9.39 0.39
C GLU A 45 -6.54 9.05 -1.11
N THR A 46 -7.43 9.66 -1.90
CA THR A 46 -7.50 9.47 -3.35
C THR A 46 -6.21 9.93 -4.03
N ARG A 47 -5.68 11.11 -3.67
CA ARG A 47 -4.42 11.64 -4.21
C ARG A 47 -3.23 10.74 -3.83
N LEU A 48 -3.13 10.29 -2.59
CA LEU A 48 -2.09 9.35 -2.17
C LEU A 48 -2.17 8.05 -2.96
N ARG A 49 -3.37 7.48 -3.08
CA ARG A 49 -3.60 6.15 -3.66
C ARG A 49 -3.47 6.13 -5.18
N ASP A 50 -4.07 7.11 -5.85
CA ASP A 50 -4.29 7.09 -7.31
C ASP A 50 -3.31 8.00 -8.04
N LEU A 51 -2.92 9.14 -7.47
CA LEU A 51 -1.95 10.04 -8.08
C LEU A 51 -0.50 9.65 -7.73
N LEU A 52 -0.22 9.39 -6.44
CA LEU A 52 1.16 9.10 -5.99
C LEU A 52 1.49 7.61 -5.92
N GLY A 53 0.47 6.75 -5.94
CA GLY A 53 0.60 5.30 -5.75
C GLY A 53 1.04 4.89 -4.35
N VAL A 54 1.06 5.82 -3.38
CA VAL A 54 1.61 5.61 -2.04
C VAL A 54 0.55 4.94 -1.17
N ARG A 55 0.79 3.68 -0.77
CA ARG A 55 -0.15 2.91 0.06
C ARG A 55 0.52 2.38 1.31
N LYS A 56 -0.27 2.23 2.39
CA LYS A 56 0.20 1.61 3.65
C LYS A 56 -0.01 0.10 3.70
N LYS A 57 -0.96 -0.39 2.89
CA LYS A 57 -1.43 -1.77 2.89
C LYS A 57 -1.72 -2.16 1.45
N LEU A 58 -1.45 -3.43 1.14
CA LEU A 58 -1.90 -4.09 -0.07
C LEU A 58 -3.41 -4.30 -0.02
N LYS A 59 -4.06 -4.29 -1.19
CA LYS A 59 -5.47 -4.66 -1.35
C LYS A 59 -5.64 -6.16 -1.14
N ARG A 60 -6.89 -6.60 -1.03
CA ARG A 60 -7.22 -8.02 -0.82
C ARG A 60 -6.75 -8.87 -2.00
N GLU A 61 -6.93 -8.36 -3.21
CA GLU A 61 -6.64 -9.02 -4.49
C GLU A 61 -5.14 -9.19 -4.69
N ASP A 62 -4.34 -8.19 -4.28
CA ASP A 62 -2.87 -8.22 -4.33
C ASP A 62 -2.30 -9.43 -3.57
N TRP A 63 -2.92 -9.82 -2.45
CA TRP A 63 -2.48 -11.00 -1.68
C TRP A 63 -2.67 -12.32 -2.41
N SER A 64 -3.66 -12.41 -3.32
CA SER A 64 -3.87 -13.60 -4.14
C SER A 64 -2.73 -13.78 -5.13
N ILE A 65 -2.32 -12.70 -5.78
CA ILE A 65 -1.19 -12.68 -6.71
C ILE A 65 0.11 -13.06 -5.99
N ILE A 66 0.37 -12.50 -4.81
CA ILE A 66 1.55 -12.85 -4.00
C ILE A 66 1.55 -14.34 -3.63
N TYR A 67 0.39 -14.90 -3.29
CA TYR A 67 0.28 -16.31 -2.98
C TYR A 67 0.55 -17.20 -4.21
N GLN A 68 0.05 -16.81 -5.39
CA GLN A 68 0.36 -17.51 -6.64
C GLN A 68 1.87 -17.50 -6.92
N HIS A 69 2.55 -16.37 -6.77
CA HIS A 69 4.01 -16.31 -6.88
C HIS A 69 4.72 -17.23 -5.89
N TYR A 70 4.23 -17.32 -4.65
CA TYR A 70 4.76 -18.24 -3.65
C TYR A 70 4.60 -19.71 -4.07
N LEU A 71 3.45 -20.08 -4.64
CA LEU A 71 3.21 -21.44 -5.16
C LEU A 71 4.15 -21.75 -6.34
N ASN A 72 4.22 -20.86 -7.32
CA ASN A 72 5.06 -21.02 -8.53
C ASN A 72 6.56 -21.12 -8.21
N ARG A 73 7.00 -20.62 -7.05
CA ARG A 73 8.38 -20.74 -6.57
C ARG A 73 8.61 -21.94 -5.65
N ASN A 74 7.81 -23.00 -5.77
CA ASN A 74 7.91 -24.19 -4.92
C ASN A 74 7.81 -23.85 -3.43
N LYS A 75 6.89 -22.95 -3.06
CA LYS A 75 6.61 -22.57 -1.67
C LYS A 75 7.82 -21.94 -0.95
N ARG A 76 8.71 -21.27 -1.69
CA ARG A 76 9.82 -20.50 -1.13
C ARG A 76 9.41 -19.07 -0.84
N SER A 77 9.58 -18.64 0.41
CA SER A 77 9.35 -17.24 0.79
C SER A 77 10.33 -16.32 0.06
N SER A 78 9.82 -15.20 -0.45
CA SER A 78 10.64 -14.14 -1.06
C SER A 78 10.55 -12.87 -0.23
N ALA A 79 11.55 -12.00 -0.34
CA ALA A 79 11.48 -10.69 0.28
C ALA A 79 10.36 -9.88 -0.40
N LEU A 80 9.34 -9.50 0.38
CA LEU A 80 8.20 -8.72 -0.09
C LEU A 80 8.39 -7.27 0.35
N TYR A 81 8.22 -6.33 -0.58
CA TYR A 81 8.31 -4.89 -0.31
C TYR A 81 7.05 -4.21 -0.82
N LEU A 82 6.53 -3.24 -0.06
CA LEU A 82 5.50 -2.31 -0.50
C LEU A 82 6.10 -0.90 -0.41
N ASP A 83 6.21 -0.23 -1.57
CA ASP A 83 6.81 1.10 -1.70
C ASP A 83 8.22 1.24 -1.07
N GLY A 84 8.99 0.16 -1.07
CA GLY A 84 10.35 0.10 -0.50
C GLY A 84 10.38 -0.32 0.98
N VAL A 85 9.24 -0.43 1.65
CA VAL A 85 9.16 -0.94 3.02
C VAL A 85 9.03 -2.46 3.00
N LYS A 86 9.97 -3.16 3.65
CA LYS A 86 9.95 -4.63 3.76
C LYS A 86 8.75 -5.08 4.60
N ILE A 87 7.96 -5.99 4.06
CA ILE A 87 6.89 -6.67 4.77
C ILE A 87 7.45 -7.99 5.34
N PRO A 88 7.46 -8.18 6.69
CA PRO A 88 7.89 -9.43 7.28
C PRO A 88 7.04 -10.62 6.79
N TRP A 89 7.68 -11.73 6.45
CA TRP A 89 6.98 -12.89 5.88
C TRP A 89 5.86 -13.42 6.81
N LYS A 90 6.09 -13.45 8.13
CA LYS A 90 5.07 -13.83 9.12
C LYS A 90 3.80 -12.96 9.01
N LYS A 91 3.96 -11.67 8.72
CA LYS A 91 2.86 -10.72 8.51
C LYS A 91 2.19 -10.98 7.16
N ALA A 92 2.97 -11.13 6.08
CA ALA A 92 2.45 -11.45 4.76
C ALA A 92 1.61 -12.74 4.77
N TRP A 93 2.11 -13.81 5.40
CA TRP A 93 1.40 -15.08 5.51
C TRP A 93 0.09 -15.00 6.30
N LYS A 94 0.04 -14.12 7.32
CA LYS A 94 -1.20 -13.84 8.04
C LYS A 94 -2.24 -13.17 7.12
N GLU A 95 -1.81 -12.21 6.31
CA GLU A 95 -2.71 -11.49 5.40
C GLU A 95 -3.15 -12.35 4.19
N ILE A 96 -2.26 -13.18 3.62
CA ILE A 96 -2.60 -14.18 2.58
C ILE A 96 -3.72 -15.13 3.05
N ARG A 97 -3.68 -15.56 4.31
CA ARG A 97 -4.75 -16.42 4.86
C ARG A 97 -6.07 -15.67 5.02
N ARG A 98 -6.00 -14.40 5.45
CA ARG A 98 -7.17 -13.54 5.66
C ARG A 98 -7.84 -13.10 4.37
N SER A 99 -7.08 -12.93 3.28
CA SER A 99 -7.63 -12.52 1.99
C SER A 99 -8.49 -13.62 1.35
N GLY A 100 -8.35 -14.87 1.77
CA GLY A 100 -8.99 -16.02 1.12
C GLY A 100 -8.26 -16.47 -0.14
N ALA A 101 -7.06 -15.95 -0.41
CA ALA A 101 -6.22 -16.32 -1.56
C ALA A 101 -6.11 -17.84 -1.74
N ARG A 102 -5.96 -18.59 -0.63
CA ARG A 102 -5.86 -20.06 -0.67
C ARG A 102 -7.11 -20.77 -1.19
N LYS A 103 -8.28 -20.14 -1.10
CA LYS A 103 -9.55 -20.69 -1.62
C LYS A 103 -9.73 -20.34 -3.10
N ALA A 104 -9.34 -19.12 -3.49
CA ALA A 104 -9.42 -18.66 -4.88
C ALA A 104 -8.56 -19.53 -5.82
N THR A 105 -7.35 -19.89 -5.40
CA THR A 105 -6.46 -20.77 -6.20
C THR A 105 -6.94 -22.21 -6.34
N VAL A 106 -7.95 -22.65 -5.57
CA VAL A 106 -8.52 -24.00 -5.69
C VAL A 106 -9.73 -24.02 -6.63
N GLY A 107 -10.42 -22.88 -6.79
CA GLY A 107 -11.55 -22.75 -7.72
C GLY A 107 -11.13 -22.63 -9.18
N GLU A 108 -10.01 -21.95 -9.49
CA GLU A 108 -9.52 -21.75 -10.88
C GLU A 108 -8.98 -23.02 -11.56
N PHE A 109 -8.83 -24.14 -10.84
CA PHE A 109 -8.39 -25.43 -11.40
C PHE A 109 -9.52 -26.46 -11.51
N MET A 110 -10.77 -26.05 -11.28
CA MET A 110 -11.95 -26.93 -11.27
C MET A 110 -13.05 -26.52 -12.28
N ASP A 111 -12.72 -25.71 -13.29
CA ASP A 111 -13.55 -25.49 -14.49
C ASP A 111 -12.84 -26.01 -15.76
#